data_AF-A0A969EID1-F1
#
_entry.id   AF-A0A969EID1-F1
#
_cell.length_a   1.000
_cell.length_b   1.000
_cell.length_c   1.000
_cell.angle_alpha   90.00
_cell.angle_beta   90.00
_cell.angle_gamma   90.00
#
_symmetry.space_group_name_H-M   'P 1'
#
loop_
_entity.id
_entity.type
_entity.pdbx_description
1 polymer ?
#
loop_
_entity_poly.entity_id
_entity_poly.type
_entity_poly.pdbx_seq_one_letter_code
_entity_poly.pdbx_strand_id
1 'polypeptide(L)'
;MEQVYHTNHPIVNEDVKPWFKAVGDDAKSNSQLRLNAVEKRLASANDIDDQLIKETLRSKDDKNNPVCRTNNRNSYVFTFASVVMTFSEKPYLQIAAGPPDESEFKRFDFSAK
;
A
#
# COMPACT_ATOMS: atom_id res chain seq x y z
N MET A 1 14.90 -2.86 -12.65
CA MET A 1 14.54 -3.44 -11.33
C MET A 1 13.10 -3.90 -11.45
N GLU A 2 12.78 -5.14 -11.11
CA GLU A 2 11.39 -5.61 -11.14
C GLU A 2 10.66 -5.11 -9.89
N GLN A 3 9.46 -4.57 -10.09
CA GLN A 3 8.62 -4.01 -9.03
C GLN A 3 7.33 -4.82 -8.97
N VAL A 4 6.85 -5.13 -7.77
CA VAL A 4 5.64 -5.92 -7.55
C VAL A 4 4.66 -5.12 -6.71
N TYR A 5 3.44 -5.01 -7.19
CA TYR A 5 2.34 -4.31 -6.51
C TYR A 5 1.16 -5.25 -6.36
N HIS A 6 0.43 -5.11 -5.26
CA HIS A 6 -0.80 -5.88 -5.05
C HIS A 6 -1.78 -5.13 -4.14
N THR A 7 -3.06 -5.44 -4.30
CA THR A 7 -4.11 -4.95 -3.39
C THR A 7 -5.00 -6.11 -2.91
N ASN A 8 -6.31 -6.06 -3.09
CA ASN A 8 -7.27 -7.03 -2.54
C ASN A 8 -8.06 -7.79 -3.61
N HIS A 9 -7.63 -7.73 -4.87
CA HIS A 9 -8.19 -8.50 -5.98
C HIS A 9 -7.09 -9.31 -6.67
N PRO A 10 -7.41 -10.44 -7.31
CA PRO A 10 -6.49 -11.17 -8.17
C PRO A 10 -6.00 -10.29 -9.32
N ILE A 11 -4.70 -10.28 -9.58
CA ILE A 11 -4.12 -9.56 -10.73
C ILE A 11 -3.92 -10.50 -11.92
N VAL A 12 -3.32 -11.67 -11.68
CA VAL A 12 -3.01 -12.68 -12.72
C VAL A 12 -3.54 -14.07 -12.40
N ASN A 13 -4.10 -14.28 -11.20
CA ASN A 13 -4.57 -15.60 -10.78
C ASN A 13 -5.99 -15.86 -11.31
N GLU A 14 -6.11 -16.82 -12.21
CA GLU A 14 -7.39 -17.27 -12.78
C GLU A 14 -8.03 -18.44 -12.01
N ASP A 15 -7.28 -19.08 -11.10
CA ASP A 15 -7.79 -20.09 -10.16
C ASP A 15 -8.49 -19.41 -8.99
N VAL A 16 -9.67 -18.88 -9.29
CA VAL A 16 -10.57 -18.21 -8.35
C VAL A 16 -11.85 -19.01 -8.21
N LYS A 17 -12.44 -18.96 -7.01
CA LYS A 17 -13.70 -19.66 -6.71
C LYS A 17 -14.81 -19.19 -7.68
N PRO A 18 -15.75 -20.07 -8.09
CA PRO A 18 -16.81 -19.70 -9.03
C PRO A 18 -17.65 -18.49 -8.62
N TRP A 19 -17.90 -18.31 -7.31
CA TRP A 19 -18.63 -17.15 -6.80
C TRP A 19 -17.91 -15.83 -7.06
N PHE A 20 -16.57 -15.82 -7.09
CA PHE A 20 -15.78 -14.63 -7.39
C PHE A 20 -15.89 -14.26 -8.87
N LYS A 21 -15.91 -15.26 -9.78
CA LYS A 21 -16.12 -15.05 -11.21
C LYS A 21 -17.47 -14.40 -11.52
N ALA A 22 -18.48 -14.66 -10.69
CA ALA A 22 -19.82 -14.08 -10.85
C ALA A 22 -19.90 -12.59 -10.45
N VAL A 23 -18.95 -12.09 -9.65
CA VAL A 23 -18.89 -10.67 -9.26
C VAL A 23 -18.30 -9.80 -10.39
N GLY A 24 -17.51 -10.40 -11.29
CA GLY A 24 -16.90 -9.74 -12.44
C GLY A 24 -15.70 -8.85 -12.09
N ASP A 25 -14.86 -8.55 -13.08
CA ASP A 25 -13.77 -7.58 -12.97
C ASP A 25 -14.33 -6.16 -13.17
N ASP A 26 -14.69 -5.50 -12.08
CA ASP A 26 -14.97 -4.06 -12.13
C ASP A 26 -13.65 -3.29 -12.11
N ALA A 27 -13.25 -2.79 -13.28
CA ALA A 27 -12.10 -1.90 -13.46
C ALA A 27 -12.20 -0.61 -12.62
N LYS A 28 -13.37 -0.30 -12.04
CA LYS A 28 -13.60 0.82 -11.12
C LYS A 28 -13.70 0.40 -9.66
N SER A 29 -13.36 -0.85 -9.33
CA SER A 29 -13.34 -1.30 -7.94
C SER A 29 -12.37 -0.47 -7.11
N ASN A 30 -12.69 -0.30 -5.83
CA ASN A 30 -11.85 0.40 -4.85
C ASN A 30 -10.45 -0.24 -4.73
N SER A 31 -10.30 -1.49 -5.13
CA SER A 31 -9.02 -2.20 -5.13
C SER A 31 -8.19 -1.85 -6.36
N GLN A 32 -8.79 -1.83 -7.55
CA GLN A 32 -8.10 -1.44 -8.79
C GLN A 32 -7.63 0.01 -8.73
N LEU A 33 -8.46 0.93 -8.22
CA LEU A 33 -8.09 2.35 -8.10
C LEU A 33 -6.85 2.55 -7.20
N ARG A 34 -6.75 1.82 -6.09
CA ARG A 34 -5.57 1.85 -5.21
C ARG A 34 -4.34 1.23 -5.87
N LEU A 35 -4.51 0.15 -6.64
CA LEU A 35 -3.42 -0.46 -7.38
C LEU A 35 -2.84 0.52 -8.40
N ASN A 36 -3.70 1.13 -9.22
CA ASN A 36 -3.30 2.15 -10.20
C ASN A 36 -2.60 3.35 -9.55
N ALA A 37 -3.04 3.77 -8.36
CA ALA A 37 -2.41 4.87 -7.63
C ALA A 37 -0.97 4.52 -7.19
N VAL A 38 -0.76 3.32 -6.65
CA VAL A 38 0.57 2.82 -6.25
C VAL A 38 1.48 2.67 -7.48
N GLU A 39 0.98 2.00 -8.52
CA GLU A 39 1.71 1.80 -9.78
C GLU A 39 2.13 3.12 -10.41
N LYS A 40 1.21 4.08 -10.55
CA LYS A 40 1.50 5.38 -11.14
C LYS A 40 2.62 6.14 -10.41
N ARG A 41 2.68 6.03 -9.09
CA ARG A 41 3.69 6.74 -8.28
C ARG A 41 5.06 6.10 -8.34
N LEU A 42 5.12 4.76 -8.37
CA LEU A 42 6.37 4.02 -8.25
C LEU A 42 6.95 3.61 -9.61
N ALA A 43 6.11 3.29 -10.61
CA ALA A 43 6.57 2.86 -11.93
C ALA A 43 7.25 3.98 -12.74
N SER A 44 6.94 5.25 -12.45
CA SER A 44 7.56 6.41 -13.13
C SER A 44 8.83 6.91 -12.45
N ALA A 45 9.22 6.33 -11.32
CA ALA A 45 10.36 6.80 -10.54
C ALA A 45 11.66 6.14 -11.03
N ASN A 46 12.68 6.97 -11.27
CA ASN A 46 14.02 6.48 -11.63
C ASN A 46 14.71 5.81 -10.44
N ASP A 47 14.51 6.35 -9.25
CA ASP A 47 15.01 5.83 -7.98
C ASP A 47 13.84 5.71 -7.00
N ILE A 48 13.71 4.55 -6.37
CA ILE A 48 12.73 4.32 -5.30
C ILE A 48 13.47 4.36 -3.97
N ASP A 49 13.17 5.38 -3.16
CA ASP A 49 13.70 5.54 -1.81
C ASP A 49 12.60 5.44 -0.74
N ASP A 50 13.03 5.43 0.53
CA ASP A 50 12.13 5.36 1.68
C ASP A 50 11.11 6.52 1.70
N GLN A 51 11.48 7.70 1.18
CA GLN A 51 10.60 8.86 1.18
C GLN A 51 9.46 8.65 0.18
N LEU A 52 9.77 8.29 -1.06
CA LEU A 52 8.78 8.03 -2.09
C LEU A 52 7.82 6.89 -1.70
N ILE A 53 8.35 5.83 -1.08
CA ILE A 53 7.51 4.73 -0.57
C ILE A 53 6.52 5.26 0.48
N LYS A 54 7.00 6.05 1.45
CA LYS A 54 6.13 6.64 2.50
C LYS A 54 5.11 7.60 1.91
N GLU A 55 5.48 8.43 0.95
CA GLU A 55 4.56 9.34 0.25
C GLU A 55 3.50 8.58 -0.54
N THR A 56 3.87 7.45 -1.15
CA THR A 56 2.93 6.55 -1.83
C THR A 56 1.96 5.92 -0.83
N LEU A 57 2.45 5.45 0.32
CA LEU A 57 1.59 4.91 1.39
C LEU A 57 0.67 5.98 2.01
N ARG A 58 1.06 7.26 1.97
CA ARG A 58 0.25 8.42 2.41
C ARG A 58 -0.77 8.87 1.38
N SER A 59 -0.77 8.31 0.17
CA SER A 59 -1.46 8.93 -0.96
C SER A 59 -2.98 8.89 -0.85
N LYS A 60 -3.59 9.97 -1.40
CA LYS A 60 -5.03 10.17 -1.51
C LYS A 60 -5.44 10.52 -2.95
N ASP A 61 -4.82 9.85 -3.92
CA ASP A 61 -4.99 10.16 -5.35
C ASP A 61 -6.45 10.03 -5.82
N ASP A 62 -7.18 9.08 -5.24
CA ASP A 62 -8.64 9.01 -5.33
C ASP A 62 -9.27 9.44 -4.00
N LYS A 63 -10.15 10.44 -4.04
CA LYS A 63 -10.80 11.01 -2.84
C LYS A 63 -11.66 10.00 -2.08
N ASN A 64 -12.31 9.08 -2.80
CA ASN A 64 -13.23 8.10 -2.22
C ASN A 64 -12.52 6.78 -1.90
N ASN A 65 -11.47 6.46 -2.65
CA ASN A 65 -10.73 5.20 -2.58
C ASN A 65 -9.21 5.40 -2.44
N PRO A 66 -8.76 6.17 -1.42
CA PRO A 66 -7.35 6.46 -1.26
C PRO A 66 -6.56 5.21 -0.82
N VAL A 67 -5.25 5.21 -1.07
CA VAL A 67 -4.32 4.22 -0.50
C VAL A 67 -4.29 4.39 1.02
N CYS A 68 -4.11 5.62 1.49
CA CYS A 68 -4.22 5.94 2.91
C CYS A 68 -5.66 6.31 3.29
N ARG A 69 -6.29 5.50 4.15
CA ARG A 69 -7.60 5.81 4.70
C ARG A 69 -7.45 6.46 6.08
N THR A 70 -7.83 7.74 6.15
CA THR A 70 -7.88 8.53 7.40
C THR A 70 -8.81 7.88 8.44
N ASN A 71 -8.44 8.00 9.72
CA ASN A 71 -9.26 7.56 10.83
C ASN A 71 -10.36 8.58 11.15
N ASN A 72 -11.48 8.50 10.42
CA ASN A 72 -12.64 9.35 10.64
C ASN A 72 -13.64 8.68 11.59
N ARG A 73 -14.19 9.45 12.56
CA ARG A 73 -15.20 8.96 13.52
C ARG A 73 -16.43 8.28 12.88
N ASN A 74 -16.74 8.62 11.63
CA ASN A 74 -17.89 8.09 10.88
C ASN A 74 -17.51 7.00 9.86
N SER A 75 -16.24 6.55 9.82
CA SER A 75 -15.78 5.49 8.92
C SER A 75 -15.58 4.18 9.69
N TYR A 76 -16.06 3.07 9.13
CA TYR A 76 -15.81 1.73 9.68
C TYR A 76 -14.42 1.18 9.31
N VAL A 77 -13.68 1.87 8.44
CA VAL A 77 -12.39 1.40 7.91
C VAL A 77 -11.38 2.55 7.87
N PHE A 78 -10.16 2.29 8.32
CA PHE A 78 -9.01 3.18 8.20
C PHE A 78 -7.73 2.37 8.03
N THR A 79 -6.64 3.03 7.60
CA THR A 79 -5.32 2.38 7.54
C THR A 79 -4.80 2.24 8.96
N PHE A 80 -4.80 1.02 9.49
CA PHE A 80 -4.40 0.76 10.88
C PHE A 80 -2.90 0.92 11.12
N ALA A 81 -2.09 0.57 10.13
CA ALA A 81 -0.65 0.69 10.20
C ALA A 81 -0.03 0.72 8.80
N SER A 82 1.24 1.13 8.74
CA SER A 82 2.07 1.02 7.54
C SER A 82 3.48 0.61 7.92
N VAL A 83 4.11 -0.21 7.09
CA VAL A 83 5.46 -0.72 7.32
C VAL A 83 6.28 -0.57 6.05
N VAL A 84 7.49 -0.01 6.20
CA VAL A 84 8.55 -0.04 5.19
C VAL A 84 9.67 -0.91 5.73
N MET A 85 10.10 -1.89 4.94
CA MET A 85 11.16 -2.83 5.31
C MET A 85 12.34 -2.65 4.37
N THR A 86 13.52 -2.41 4.94
CA THR A 86 14.74 -2.25 4.15
C THR A 86 15.62 -3.47 4.33
N PHE A 87 15.81 -4.21 3.24
CA PHE A 87 16.69 -5.39 3.18
C PHE A 87 18.07 -4.95 2.69
N SER A 88 19.01 -4.79 3.61
CA SER A 88 20.40 -4.44 3.33
C SER A 88 21.33 -5.22 4.26
N GLU A 89 22.64 -4.96 4.22
CA GLU A 89 23.60 -5.50 5.21
C GLU A 89 23.20 -5.17 6.66
N LYS A 90 22.51 -4.05 6.87
CA LYS A 90 21.94 -3.62 8.16
C LYS A 90 20.43 -3.45 8.00
N PRO A 91 19.63 -4.53 8.10
CA PRO A 91 18.19 -4.45 7.88
C PRO A 91 17.52 -3.61 8.96
N TYR A 92 16.42 -2.95 8.61
CA TYR A 92 15.59 -2.20 9.55
C TYR A 92 14.13 -2.15 9.11
N LEU A 93 13.25 -1.84 10.06
CA LEU A 93 11.84 -1.58 9.83
C LEU A 93 11.53 -0.12 10.12
N GLN A 94 10.60 0.45 9.37
CA GLN A 94 9.98 1.74 9.69
C GLN A 94 8.46 1.54 9.77
N ILE A 95 7.87 1.84 10.93
CA ILE A 95 6.47 1.54 11.22
C ILE A 95 5.73 2.82 11.60
N ALA A 96 4.59 3.06 10.96
CA ALA A 96 3.61 4.07 11.38
C ALA A 96 2.39 3.37 12.00
N ALA A 97 2.03 3.77 13.23
CA ALA A 97 0.86 3.26 13.94
C ALA A 97 -0.33 4.19 13.70
N GLY A 98 -1.29 3.74 12.89
CA GLY A 98 -2.38 4.54 12.35
C GLY A 98 -2.17 4.90 10.87
N PRO A 99 -3.04 5.75 10.32
CA PRO A 99 -2.92 6.23 8.95
C PRO A 99 -1.57 6.93 8.77
N PRO A 100 -0.73 6.51 7.80
CA PRO A 100 0.61 7.08 7.63
C PRO A 100 0.59 8.57 7.27
N ASP A 101 -0.52 9.16 6.83
CA ASP A 101 -0.63 10.61 6.61
C ASP A 101 -0.76 11.41 7.91
N GLU A 102 -1.21 10.77 8.99
CA GLU A 102 -1.41 11.36 10.32
C GLU A 102 -0.40 10.84 11.36
N SER A 103 0.43 9.86 10.96
CA SER A 103 1.32 9.13 11.87
C SER A 103 2.78 9.22 11.41
N GLU A 104 3.68 9.31 12.37
CA GLU A 104 5.13 9.28 12.10
C GLU A 104 5.63 7.83 11.93
N PHE A 105 6.60 7.64 11.03
CA PHE A 105 7.31 6.38 10.90
C PHE A 105 8.44 6.30 11.92
N LYS A 106 8.38 5.33 12.83
CA LYS A 106 9.45 5.03 13.79
C LYS A 106 10.35 3.93 13.24
N ARG A 107 11.66 4.11 13.35
CA ARG A 107 12.67 3.13 12.92
C ARG A 107 12.96 2.11 14.02
N PHE A 108 13.09 0.85 13.63
CA PHE A 108 13.47 -0.27 14.48
C PHE A 108 14.60 -1.04 13.79
N ASP A 109 15.76 -1.06 14.41
CA ASP A 109 16.93 -1.79 13.94
C ASP A 109 17.00 -3.18 14.61
N PHE A 110 17.47 -4.18 13.88
CA PHE A 110 17.70 -5.51 14.45
C PHE A 110 19.01 -5.53 15.22
N SER A 111 19.02 -6.14 16.41
CA SER A 111 20.27 -6.40 17.13
C SER A 111 21.05 -7.52 16.45
N ALA A 112 22.37 -7.50 16.60
CA ALA A 112 23.17 -8.69 16.36
C ALA A 112 22.66 -9.84 17.26
N LYS A 113 22.74 -11.07 16.75
CA LYS A 113 22.48 -12.27 17.56
C LYS A 113 23.62 -12.51 18.54
#